data_AF-A0A8H7W6P2-F1
#
_entry.id   AF-A0A8H7W6P2-F1
#
_cell.length_a   1.000
_cell.length_b   1.000
_cell.length_c   1.000
_cell.angle_alpha   90.00
_cell.angle_beta   90.00
_cell.angle_gamma   90.00
#
_symmetry.space_group_name_H-M   'P 1'
#
loop_
_entity.id
_entity.type
_entity.pdbx_description
1 polymer ?
#
loop_
_entity_poly.entity_id
_entity_poly.type
_entity_poly.pdbx_seq_one_letter_code
_entity_poly.pdbx_strand_id
1 'polypeptide(L)'
;MAAATPTTVIIPDLFESFLSRTPKVNPHYEVVRDAALDWASEVCGYNQEGAKKMRQGDFGYFAAVSLPDASPVKLRTVIDWFNWLFVFDDQLDDGPLSLQKDEACKYIDGTLSILDDRSPYRFDKSIQPIQRVIHIVRYRNLDMSNFYFGL
;
A
#
# COMPACT_ATOMS: atom_id res chain seq x y z
N MET A 1 28.89 -29.26 12.81
CA MET A 1 28.90 -27.81 13.10
C MET A 1 27.99 -27.60 14.31
N ALA A 2 28.44 -26.92 15.36
CA ALA A 2 27.60 -26.63 16.53
C ALA A 2 26.50 -25.63 16.13
N ALA A 3 25.25 -25.90 16.53
CA ALA A 3 24.14 -24.99 16.27
C ALA A 3 24.38 -23.65 17.00
N ALA A 4 24.26 -22.54 16.28
CA ALA A 4 24.37 -21.21 16.88
C ALA A 4 23.26 -21.02 17.93
N THR A 5 23.63 -20.53 19.11
CA THR A 5 22.67 -20.21 20.17
C THR A 5 21.82 -19.01 19.73
N PRO A 6 20.48 -19.05 19.84
CA PRO A 6 19.63 -17.95 19.40
C PRO A 6 19.89 -16.68 20.22
N THR A 7 20.15 -15.57 19.54
CA THR A 7 20.29 -14.24 20.16
C THR A 7 18.91 -13.67 20.44
N THR A 8 18.65 -13.28 21.69
CA THR A 8 17.42 -12.57 22.07
C THR A 8 17.70 -11.07 22.13
N VAL A 9 16.85 -10.28 21.47
CA VAL A 9 16.87 -8.81 21.54
C VAL A 9 15.58 -8.36 22.24
N ILE A 10 15.71 -7.48 23.23
CA ILE A 10 14.58 -6.89 23.95
C ILE A 10 14.36 -5.49 23.38
N ILE A 11 13.19 -5.26 22.76
CA ILE A 11 12.77 -3.93 22.32
C ILE A 11 12.13 -3.23 23.52
N PRO A 12 12.63 -2.06 23.97
CA PRO A 12 12.03 -1.31 25.07
C PRO A 12 10.66 -0.73 24.65
N ASP A 13 9.88 -0.24 25.61
CA ASP A 13 8.66 0.50 25.27
C ASP A 13 9.03 1.75 24.44
N LEU A 14 8.46 1.84 23.25
CA LEU A 14 8.70 2.93 22.30
C LEU A 14 7.61 4.01 22.38
N PHE A 15 6.53 3.79 23.13
CA PHE A 15 5.38 4.70 23.25
C PHE A 15 5.43 5.55 24.52
N GLU A 16 6.60 6.15 24.76
CA GLU A 16 6.85 7.03 25.90
C GLU A 16 6.72 8.52 25.50
N SER A 17 6.52 9.40 26.49
CA SER A 17 6.51 10.86 26.30
C SER A 17 5.49 11.33 25.23
N PHE A 18 5.92 11.99 24.15
CA PHE A 18 5.02 12.50 23.13
C PHE A 18 4.32 11.39 22.31
N LEU A 19 4.88 10.18 22.28
CA LEU A 19 4.29 9.01 21.63
C LEU A 19 3.32 8.24 22.54
N SER A 20 3.22 8.59 23.83
CA SER A 20 2.32 7.93 24.78
C SER A 20 0.85 8.30 24.60
N ARG A 21 0.56 9.24 23.70
CA ARG A 21 -0.80 9.73 23.45
C ARG A 21 -1.54 8.73 22.58
N THR A 22 -2.78 8.42 22.98
CA THR A 22 -3.68 7.65 22.12
C THR A 22 -3.87 8.39 20.80
N PRO A 23 -3.59 7.76 19.65
CA PRO A 23 -3.73 8.41 18.36
C PRO A 23 -5.21 8.73 18.09
N LYS A 24 -5.44 9.90 17.48
CA LYS A 24 -6.75 10.20 16.90
C LYS A 24 -6.92 9.36 15.64
N VAL A 25 -8.02 8.62 15.55
CA VAL A 25 -8.32 7.78 14.39
C VAL A 25 -9.39 8.46 13.55
N ASN A 26 -9.22 8.44 12.23
CA ASN A 26 -10.23 8.96 11.31
C ASN A 26 -11.59 8.25 11.52
N PRO A 27 -12.71 8.98 11.70
CA PRO A 27 -14.03 8.39 11.98
C PRO A 27 -14.56 7.51 10.84
N HIS A 28 -13.99 7.61 9.64
CA HIS A 28 -14.39 6.82 8.47
C HIS A 28 -13.55 5.55 8.28
N TYR A 29 -12.59 5.29 9.18
CA TYR A 29 -11.61 4.21 9.06
C TYR A 29 -12.21 2.86 8.69
N GLU A 30 -13.14 2.32 9.48
CA GLU A 30 -13.63 0.96 9.30
C GLU A 30 -14.29 0.77 7.94
N VAL A 31 -15.20 1.68 7.57
CA VAL A 31 -15.94 1.65 6.31
C VAL A 31 -15.01 1.77 5.11
N VAL A 32 -14.04 2.69 5.18
CA VAL A 32 -13.12 2.94 4.06
C VAL A 32 -12.09 1.81 3.94
N ARG A 33 -11.58 1.28 5.06
CA ARG A 33 -10.69 0.11 5.09
C ARG A 33 -11.34 -1.09 4.42
N ASP A 34 -12.57 -1.43 4.81
CA ASP A 34 -13.23 -2.62 4.28
C ASP A 34 -13.50 -2.48 2.78
N ALA A 35 -14.00 -1.32 2.35
CA ALA A 35 -14.19 -1.04 0.93
C ALA A 35 -12.89 -1.03 0.12
N ALA A 36 -11.76 -0.66 0.73
CA ALA A 36 -10.43 -0.71 0.11
C ALA A 36 -9.92 -2.14 -0.04
N LEU A 37 -10.04 -2.94 1.01
CA LEU A 37 -9.62 -4.35 1.01
C LEU A 37 -10.44 -5.18 0.01
N ASP A 38 -11.77 -5.02 -0.01
CA ASP A 38 -12.64 -5.75 -0.92
C ASP A 38 -12.29 -5.45 -2.38
N TRP A 39 -12.09 -4.17 -2.70
CA TRP A 39 -11.66 -3.74 -4.03
C TRP A 39 -10.27 -4.25 -4.39
N ALA A 40 -9.31 -4.20 -3.45
CA ALA A 40 -7.96 -4.70 -3.69
C ALA A 40 -7.97 -6.22 -3.93
N SER A 41 -8.76 -6.98 -3.16
CA SER A 41 -8.95 -8.42 -3.37
C SER A 41 -9.52 -8.74 -4.76
N GLU A 42 -10.50 -7.96 -5.22
CA GLU A 42 -11.08 -8.12 -6.57
C GLU A 42 -10.07 -7.78 -7.67
N VAL A 43 -9.39 -6.63 -7.56
CA VAL A 43 -8.44 -6.16 -8.57
C VAL A 43 -7.23 -7.07 -8.65
N CYS A 44 -6.75 -7.55 -7.51
CA CYS A 44 -5.57 -8.40 -7.39
C CYS A 44 -5.83 -9.90 -7.53
N GLY A 45 -7.09 -10.32 -7.53
CA GLY A 45 -7.45 -11.74 -7.56
C GLY A 45 -6.94 -12.51 -6.34
N TYR A 46 -6.89 -11.87 -5.17
CA TYR A 46 -6.39 -12.52 -3.96
C TYR A 46 -7.26 -13.72 -3.58
N ASN A 47 -6.62 -14.83 -3.24
CA ASN A 47 -7.29 -15.93 -2.56
C ASN A 47 -7.62 -15.52 -1.11
N GLN A 48 -8.37 -16.37 -0.40
CA GLN A 48 -8.78 -16.09 0.97
C GLN A 48 -7.61 -15.83 1.92
N GLU A 49 -6.48 -16.53 1.73
CA GLU A 49 -5.29 -16.35 2.56
C GLU A 49 -4.59 -15.01 2.31
N GLY A 50 -4.44 -14.60 1.04
CA GLY A 50 -3.88 -13.31 0.67
C GLY A 50 -4.72 -12.14 1.19
N ALA A 51 -6.05 -12.23 1.04
CA ALA A 51 -6.97 -11.24 1.58
C ALA A 51 -6.90 -11.16 3.12
N LYS A 52 -6.76 -12.31 3.80
CA LYS A 52 -6.57 -12.37 5.25
C LYS A 52 -5.25 -11.73 5.70
N LYS A 53 -4.13 -12.02 5.01
CA LYS A 53 -2.83 -11.40 5.30
C LYS A 53 -2.90 -9.88 5.14
N MET A 54 -3.49 -9.40 4.05
CA MET A 54 -3.67 -7.96 3.81
C MET A 54 -4.50 -7.30 4.92
N ARG A 55 -5.58 -7.96 5.35
CA ARG A 55 -6.43 -7.48 6.46
C ARG A 55 -5.69 -7.45 7.81
N GLN A 56 -4.78 -8.40 8.05
CA GLN A 56 -3.98 -8.45 9.29
C GLN A 56 -2.91 -7.35 9.35
N GLY A 57 -2.37 -6.91 8.22
CA GLY A 57 -1.43 -5.78 8.16
C GLY A 57 -2.07 -4.43 8.50
N ASP A 58 -3.38 -4.30 8.27
CA ASP A 58 -4.21 -3.14 8.63
C ASP A 58 -3.59 -1.78 8.30
N PHE A 59 -3.09 -1.64 7.08
CA PHE A 59 -2.56 -0.37 6.57
C PHE A 59 -3.64 0.73 6.51
N GLY A 60 -4.92 0.33 6.55
CA GLY A 60 -6.05 1.24 6.73
C GLY A 60 -6.00 2.01 8.04
N TYR A 61 -5.61 1.34 9.14
CA TYR A 61 -5.47 1.97 10.44
C TYR A 61 -4.30 2.96 10.44
N PHE A 62 -3.17 2.57 9.83
CA PHE A 62 -2.03 3.46 9.67
C PHE A 62 -2.39 4.75 8.91
N ALA A 63 -3.14 4.65 7.81
CA ALA A 63 -3.68 5.82 7.11
C ALA A 63 -4.62 6.65 7.99
N ALA A 64 -5.52 6.00 8.73
CA ALA A 64 -6.51 6.68 9.55
C ALA A 64 -5.89 7.47 10.72
N VAL A 65 -4.80 6.98 11.29
CA VAL A 65 -4.02 7.70 12.31
C VAL A 65 -3.16 8.81 11.69
N SER A 66 -2.64 8.60 10.50
CA SER A 66 -1.84 9.60 9.77
C SER A 66 -2.69 10.77 9.25
N LEU A 67 -3.96 10.52 8.93
CA LEU A 67 -4.89 11.48 8.33
C LEU A 67 -6.23 11.51 9.11
N PRO A 68 -6.21 11.90 10.40
CA PRO A 68 -7.37 11.77 11.28
C PRO A 68 -8.57 12.64 10.89
N ASP A 69 -8.32 13.70 10.13
CA ASP A 69 -9.33 14.70 9.72
C ASP A 69 -9.62 14.69 8.21
N ALA A 70 -9.05 13.74 7.47
CA ALA A 70 -9.29 13.62 6.04
C ALA A 70 -10.73 13.20 5.74
N SER A 71 -11.27 13.68 4.62
CA SER A 71 -12.55 13.18 4.10
C SER A 71 -12.45 11.69 3.73
N PRO A 72 -13.57 10.96 3.69
CA PRO A 72 -13.58 9.55 3.29
C PRO A 72 -12.89 9.29 1.95
N VAL A 73 -13.06 10.20 0.99
CA VAL A 73 -12.47 10.11 -0.36
C VAL A 73 -10.94 10.23 -0.31
N LYS A 74 -10.42 11.20 0.45
CA LYS A 74 -8.96 11.37 0.61
C LYS A 74 -8.36 10.20 1.38
N LEU A 75 -9.03 9.77 2.46
CA LEU A 75 -8.63 8.59 3.23
C LEU A 75 -8.58 7.36 2.33
N ARG A 76 -9.61 7.13 1.50
CA ARG A 76 -9.67 5.99 0.59
C ARG A 76 -8.48 5.94 -0.35
N THR A 77 -8.13 7.08 -0.93
CA THR A 77 -6.98 7.16 -1.86
C THR A 77 -5.67 6.80 -1.18
N VAL A 78 -5.46 7.23 0.07
CA VAL A 78 -4.25 6.89 0.83
C VAL A 78 -4.24 5.43 1.26
N ILE A 79 -5.37 4.87 1.67
CA ILE A 79 -5.48 3.44 2.02
C ILE A 79 -5.16 2.57 0.80
N ASP A 80 -5.74 2.87 -0.37
CA ASP A 80 -5.45 2.13 -1.59
C ASP A 80 -3.97 2.26 -1.98
N TRP A 81 -3.36 3.44 -1.76
CA TRP A 81 -1.94 3.65 -2.00
C TRP A 81 -1.04 2.85 -1.03
N PHE A 82 -1.35 2.81 0.27
CA PHE A 82 -0.58 2.01 1.22
C PHE A 82 -0.74 0.52 0.97
N ASN A 83 -1.96 0.03 0.74
CA ASN A 83 -2.17 -1.38 0.39
C ASN A 83 -1.35 -1.76 -0.85
N TRP A 84 -1.28 -0.87 -1.85
CA TRP A 84 -0.41 -1.07 -3.00
C TRP A 84 1.07 -1.09 -2.64
N LEU A 85 1.52 -0.10 -1.87
CA LEU A 85 2.93 0.10 -1.52
C LEU A 85 3.52 -1.13 -0.85
N PHE A 86 2.81 -1.71 0.12
CA PHE A 86 3.31 -2.88 0.84
C PHE A 86 3.36 -4.14 -0.04
N VAL A 87 2.39 -4.34 -0.94
CA VAL A 87 2.48 -5.48 -1.88
C VAL A 87 3.62 -5.27 -2.87
N PHE A 88 3.92 -4.02 -3.22
CA PHE A 88 5.00 -3.69 -4.15
C PHE A 88 6.36 -3.92 -3.50
N ASP A 89 6.51 -3.46 -2.25
CA ASP A 89 7.70 -3.64 -1.42
C ASP A 89 7.95 -5.13 -1.13
N ASP A 90 6.90 -5.87 -0.74
CA ASP A 90 6.95 -7.32 -0.49
C ASP A 90 7.52 -8.11 -1.67
N GLN A 91 7.36 -7.66 -2.93
CA GLN A 91 7.98 -8.34 -4.08
C GLN A 91 9.51 -8.22 -4.07
N LEU A 92 10.02 -7.11 -3.57
CA LEU A 92 11.40 -6.64 -3.67
C LEU A 92 12.25 -6.97 -2.44
N ASP A 93 11.67 -7.26 -1.27
CA ASP A 93 12.40 -7.52 -0.03
C ASP A 93 12.36 -9.00 0.41
N ASP A 94 11.17 -9.60 0.54
CA ASP A 94 10.92 -10.99 0.97
C ASP A 94 10.25 -11.83 -0.14
N GLY A 95 10.00 -11.19 -1.29
CA GLY A 95 9.33 -11.80 -2.42
C GLY A 95 10.26 -12.41 -3.47
N PRO A 96 9.69 -12.86 -4.59
CA PRO A 96 10.44 -13.53 -5.65
C PRO A 96 11.56 -12.68 -6.26
N LEU A 97 11.46 -11.35 -6.21
CA LEU A 97 12.42 -10.44 -6.82
C LEU A 97 13.55 -10.01 -5.87
N SER A 98 13.48 -10.37 -4.58
CA SER A 98 14.43 -9.97 -3.53
C SER A 98 15.90 -10.22 -3.86
N LEU A 99 16.19 -11.32 -4.56
CA LEU A 99 17.54 -11.70 -4.98
C LEU A 99 17.77 -11.58 -6.50
N GLN A 100 16.79 -11.09 -7.25
CA GLN A 100 16.82 -11.03 -8.72
C GLN A 100 16.96 -9.60 -9.21
N LYS A 101 18.15 -9.01 -9.02
CA LYS A 101 18.41 -7.59 -9.28
C LYS A 101 17.92 -7.10 -10.65
N ASP A 102 18.22 -7.83 -11.72
CA ASP A 102 17.88 -7.39 -13.08
C ASP A 102 16.35 -7.41 -13.31
N GLU A 103 15.64 -8.39 -12.76
CA GLU A 103 14.18 -8.47 -12.85
C GLU A 103 13.50 -7.46 -11.93
N ALA A 104 14.06 -7.21 -10.75
CA ALA A 104 13.63 -6.14 -9.86
C ALA A 104 13.73 -4.76 -10.53
N CYS A 105 14.84 -4.47 -11.24
CA CYS A 105 14.99 -3.23 -12.01
C CYS A 105 13.88 -3.09 -13.07
N LYS A 106 13.62 -4.15 -13.86
CA LYS A 106 12.54 -4.13 -14.87
C LYS A 106 11.16 -3.90 -14.26
N TYR A 107 10.90 -4.53 -13.11
CA TYR A 107 9.65 -4.37 -12.37
C TYR A 107 9.46 -2.94 -11.85
N ILE A 108 10.52 -2.33 -11.30
CA ILE A 108 10.53 -0.93 -10.86
C ILE A 108 10.33 0.00 -12.04
N ASP A 109 11.10 -0.14 -13.12
CA ASP A 109 11.01 0.71 -14.31
C ASP A 109 9.63 0.65 -14.95
N GLY A 110 9.05 -0.56 -15.07
CA GLY A 110 7.69 -0.74 -15.57
C GLY A 110 6.66 -0.02 -14.70
N THR A 111 6.79 -0.11 -13.39
CA THR A 111 5.93 0.56 -12.42
C THR A 111 6.06 2.09 -12.47
N LEU A 112 7.28 2.62 -12.53
CA LEU A 112 7.53 4.07 -12.65
C LEU A 112 7.01 4.63 -13.98
N SER A 113 7.09 3.86 -15.07
CA SER A 113 6.59 4.31 -16.37
C SER A 113 5.07 4.59 -16.36
N ILE A 114 4.30 3.88 -15.53
CA ILE A 114 2.86 4.11 -15.30
C ILE A 114 2.63 5.42 -14.52
N LEU A 115 3.57 5.76 -13.62
CA LEU A 115 3.53 6.98 -12.82
C LEU A 115 4.06 8.21 -13.55
N ASP A 116 4.81 8.07 -14.63
CA ASP A 116 5.45 9.21 -15.29
C ASP A 116 4.75 9.66 -16.58
N ASP A 117 3.69 8.97 -17.01
CA ASP A 117 2.99 9.22 -18.29
C ASP A 117 3.91 9.15 -19.53
N ARG A 118 5.14 8.67 -19.36
CA ARG A 118 6.15 8.51 -20.43
C ARG A 118 5.91 7.29 -21.30
N SER A 119 4.91 6.49 -20.98
CA SER A 119 4.66 5.24 -21.67
C SER A 119 3.44 5.34 -22.60
N PRO A 120 3.56 4.98 -23.89
CA PRO A 120 2.40 4.69 -24.73
C PRO A 120 1.67 3.39 -24.31
N TYR A 121 1.93 2.86 -23.10
CA TYR A 121 1.40 1.61 -22.59
C TYR A 121 -0.13 1.68 -22.52
N ARG A 122 -0.77 1.08 -23.52
CA ARG A 122 -2.19 0.73 -23.45
C ARG A 122 -2.31 -0.48 -22.54
N PHE A 123 -3.21 -0.38 -21.57
CA PHE A 123 -3.67 -1.46 -20.70
C PHE A 123 -3.61 -2.84 -21.39
N ASP A 124 -2.61 -3.64 -21.02
CA ASP A 124 -2.63 -5.07 -21.23
C ASP A 124 -3.10 -5.73 -19.91
N LYS A 125 -4.06 -6.65 -20.01
CA LYS A 125 -4.55 -7.41 -18.85
C LYS A 125 -3.50 -8.40 -18.30
N SER A 126 -2.39 -8.60 -19.02
CA SER A 126 -1.23 -9.38 -18.56
C SER A 126 -0.34 -8.66 -17.54
N ILE A 127 -0.52 -7.34 -17.40
CA ILE A 127 0.17 -6.50 -16.41
C ILE A 127 -0.18 -6.99 -15.00
N GLN A 128 0.82 -7.12 -14.14
CA GLN A 128 0.61 -7.64 -12.79
C GLN A 128 -0.46 -6.81 -12.06
N PRO A 129 -1.38 -7.44 -11.30
CA PRO A 129 -2.55 -6.76 -10.76
C PRO A 129 -2.23 -5.52 -9.89
N ILE A 130 -1.04 -5.50 -9.30
CA ILE A 130 -0.52 -4.39 -8.51
C ILE A 130 -0.28 -3.12 -9.34
N GLN A 131 0.18 -3.23 -10.58
CA GLN A 131 0.37 -2.09 -11.48
C GLN A 131 -0.96 -1.46 -11.91
N ARG A 132 -2.06 -2.25 -11.90
CA ARG A 132 -3.42 -1.74 -12.13
C ARG A 132 -3.92 -0.88 -10.96
N VAL A 133 -3.57 -1.25 -9.74
CA VAL A 133 -3.95 -0.48 -8.53
C VAL A 133 -3.32 0.91 -8.56
N ILE A 134 -2.00 1.01 -8.80
CA ILE A 134 -1.32 2.32 -8.79
C ILE A 134 -1.77 3.23 -9.92
N HIS A 135 -2.09 2.68 -11.09
CA HIS A 135 -2.70 3.45 -12.16
C HIS A 135 -4.04 4.06 -11.70
N ILE A 136 -4.94 3.27 -11.10
CA ILE A 136 -6.25 3.79 -10.65
C ILE A 136 -6.09 4.82 -9.51
N VAL A 137 -5.18 4.58 -8.57
CA VAL A 137 -4.86 5.53 -7.49
C VAL A 137 -4.34 6.86 -8.06
N ARG A 138 -3.46 6.82 -9.07
CA ARG A 138 -2.98 8.01 -9.79
C ARG A 138 -4.14 8.79 -10.42
N TYR A 139 -5.03 8.12 -11.15
CA TYR A 139 -6.17 8.80 -11.78
C TYR A 139 -7.11 9.47 -10.77
N ARG A 140 -7.40 8.81 -9.64
CA ARG A 140 -8.19 9.41 -8.56
C ARG A 140 -7.52 10.64 -7.97
N ASN A 141 -6.19 10.63 -7.81
CA ASN A 141 -5.44 11.79 -7.34
C ASN A 141 -5.49 12.97 -8.32
N LEU A 142 -5.32 12.71 -9.63
CA LEU A 142 -5.38 13.75 -10.66
C LEU A 142 -6.76 14.41 -10.75
N ASP A 143 -7.82 13.60 -10.71
CA ASP A 143 -9.20 14.09 -10.73
C ASP A 143 -9.51 14.98 -9.51
N MET A 144 -9.06 14.56 -8.33
CA MET A 144 -9.14 15.40 -7.13
C MET A 144 -8.35 16.70 -7.29
N SER A 145 -7.11 16.67 -7.79
CA SER A 145 -6.31 17.91 -7.96
C SER A 145 -6.93 18.89 -8.94
N ASN A 146 -7.53 18.41 -10.03
CA ASN A 146 -8.21 19.25 -11.01
C ASN A 146 -9.46 19.92 -10.42
N PHE A 147 -10.11 19.29 -9.44
CA PHE A 147 -11.25 19.86 -8.73
C PHE A 147 -10.87 21.01 -7.76
N TYR A 148 -9.63 21.02 -7.22
CA TYR A 148 -9.18 22.05 -6.27
C TYR A 148 -8.43 23.24 -6.92
N PHE A 149 -7.89 23.08 -8.14
CA PHE A 149 -7.21 24.16 -8.88
C PHE A 149 -8.07 24.83 -9.98
N GLY A 150 -9.35 24.46 -10.08
CA GLY A 150 -10.33 25.05 -11.00
C GLY A 150 -11.17 26.20 -10.43
N LEU A 151 -10.75 26.80 -9.31
CA LEU A 151 -11.34 28.02 -8.71
C LEU A 151 -10.38 29.20 -8.84
#